data_AF-A0AAD0S4P4-F1
#
_entry.id   AF-A0AAD0S4P4-F1
#
_cell.length_a   1.000
_cell.length_b   1.000
_cell.length_c   1.000
_cell.angle_alpha   90.00
_cell.angle_beta   90.00
_cell.angle_gamma   90.00
#
_symmetry.space_group_name_H-M   'P 1'
#
loop_
_entity.id
_entity.type
_entity.pdbx_description
1 polymer ?
#
loop_
_entity_poly.entity_id
_entity_poly.type
_entity_poly.pdbx_seq_one_letter_code
_entity_poly.pdbx_strand_id
1 'polypeptide(L)' 'MQFGSLENLERKFILGSIELADPIPSGSLDEVVELLSTQYPMVRFTSIYESDGILSSCGRYMEYTIQVPPVKTNG' A
#
# COMPACT_ATOMS: atom_id res chain seq x y z
N MET A 1 -0.82 13.62 -23.64
CA MET A 1 -0.73 12.33 -22.94
C MET A 1 -2.08 12.09 -22.28
N GLN A 2 -2.69 10.95 -22.56
CA GLN A 2 -4.03 10.62 -22.09
C GLN A 2 -3.87 9.99 -20.70
N PHE A 3 -4.12 10.78 -19.65
CA PHE A 3 -4.12 10.27 -18.28
C PHE A 3 -5.31 9.32 -18.17
N GLY A 4 -5.05 8.03 -17.94
CA GLY A 4 -6.11 7.13 -17.48
C GLY A 4 -6.74 7.74 -16.23
N SER A 5 -8.07 7.65 -16.12
CA SER A 5 -8.79 8.04 -14.91
C SER A 5 -8.06 7.45 -13.69
N LEU A 6 -7.67 8.31 -12.73
CA LEU A 6 -6.86 7.95 -11.55
C LEU A 6 -7.43 6.76 -10.77
N GLU A 7 -8.74 6.56 -10.91
CA GLU A 7 -9.57 5.55 -10.27
C GLU A 7 -9.29 4.10 -10.74
N ASN A 8 -8.52 3.92 -11.82
CA ASN A 8 -8.19 2.60 -12.38
C ASN A 8 -6.67 2.32 -12.44
N LEU A 9 -5.86 3.06 -11.69
CA LEU A 9 -4.43 2.77 -11.61
C LEU A 9 -4.20 1.53 -10.75
N GLU A 10 -3.30 0.65 -11.21
CA GLU A 10 -2.84 -0.48 -10.38
C GLU A 10 -2.26 0.04 -9.07
N ARG A 11 -2.42 -0.71 -7.98
CA ARG A 11 -1.85 -0.35 -6.68
C ARG A 11 -0.60 -1.19 -6.41
N LYS A 12 0.37 -0.59 -5.74
CA LYS A 12 1.52 -1.27 -5.15
C LYS A 12 1.71 -0.82 -3.71
N PHE A 13 2.12 -1.76 -2.86
CA PHE A 13 2.33 -1.51 -1.45
C PHE A 13 3.81 -1.68 -1.10
N ILE A 14 4.36 -0.71 -0.38
CA ILE A 14 5.76 -0.71 0.05
C ILE A 14 5.81 -0.98 1.55
N LEU A 15 6.41 -2.11 1.94
CA LEU A 15 6.61 -2.50 3.35
C LEU A 15 8.11 -2.54 3.64
N GLY A 16 8.66 -1.44 4.16
CA GLY A 16 10.10 -1.29 4.34
C GLY A 16 10.83 -1.33 2.99
N SER A 17 11.65 -2.37 2.76
CA SER A 17 12.36 -2.60 1.49
C SER A 17 11.61 -3.53 0.53
N ILE A 18 10.42 -4.01 0.88
CA ILE A 18 9.67 -4.99 0.10
C ILE A 18 8.58 -4.29 -0.71
N GLU A 19 8.54 -4.57 -2.01
CA GLU A 19 7.41 -4.22 -2.87
C GLU A 19 6.40 -5.37 -2.92
N LEU A 20 5.14 -5.07 -2.67
CA LEU A 20 4.03 -6.00 -2.71
C LEU A 20 3.06 -5.56 -3.81
N ALA A 21 2.68 -6.50 -4.67
CA ALA A 21 1.61 -6.29 -5.64
C ALA A 21 0.26 -6.25 -4.91
N ASP A 22 -0.72 -5.55 -5.49
CA ASP A 22 -2.08 -5.57 -4.99
C ASP A 22 -2.70 -6.97 -5.11
N PRO A 23 -3.04 -7.63 -4.00
CA PRO A 23 -3.63 -8.96 -4.05
C PRO A 23 -5.10 -8.94 -4.47
N ILE A 24 -5.79 -7.79 -4.38
CA ILE A 24 -7.20 -7.64 -4.76
C ILE A 24 -7.40 -6.31 -5.53
N PRO A 25 -6.99 -6.24 -6.82
CA PRO A 25 -7.04 -5.00 -7.62
C PRO A 25 -8.43 -4.36 -7.75
N SER A 26 -9.49 -5.15 -7.66
CA SER A 26 -10.88 -4.68 -7.71
C SER A 26 -11.48 -4.39 -6.34
N GLY A 27 -10.75 -4.69 -5.26
CA GLY A 27 -11.21 -4.56 -3.88
C GLY A 27 -10.84 -3.22 -3.26
N SER A 28 -11.45 -2.92 -2.13
CA SER A 28 -11.14 -1.75 -1.30
C SER A 28 -9.74 -1.85 -0.67
N LEU A 29 -9.16 -0.70 -0.29
CA LEU A 29 -7.90 -0.71 0.47
C LEU A 29 -8.03 -1.46 1.80
N ASP A 30 -9.19 -1.41 2.46
CA ASP A 30 -9.44 -2.11 3.72
C ASP A 30 -9.34 -3.64 3.55
N GLU A 31 -9.94 -4.19 2.50
CA GLU A 31 -9.85 -5.63 2.17
C GLU A 31 -8.40 -6.05 1.86
N VAL A 32 -7.66 -5.19 1.15
CA VAL A 32 -6.25 -5.44 0.87
C VAL A 32 -5.42 -5.43 2.15
N VAL A 33 -5.64 -4.45 3.03
CA VAL A 33 -4.97 -4.36 4.34
C VAL A 33 -5.29 -5.59 5.18
N GLU A 34 -6.55 -6.03 5.23
CA GLU A 34 -6.96 -7.24 5.94
C GLU A 34 -6.19 -8.45 5.41
N LEU A 35 -6.15 -8.65 4.09
CA LEU A 35 -5.44 -9.77 3.48
C LEU A 35 -3.92 -9.70 3.72
N LEU A 36 -3.30 -8.53 3.54
CA LEU A 36 -1.88 -8.33 3.83
C LEU A 36 -1.57 -8.61 5.30
N SER A 37 -2.49 -8.29 6.21
CA SER A 37 -2.34 -8.55 7.65
C SER A 37 -2.34 -10.04 8.03
N THR A 38 -2.82 -10.91 7.14
CA THR A 38 -2.73 -12.37 7.30
C THR A 38 -1.31 -12.88 7.08
N GLN A 39 -0.57 -12.26 6.15
CA GLN A 39 0.80 -12.66 5.76
C GLN A 39 1.86 -11.85 6.51
N TYR A 40 1.59 -10.58 6.78
CA TYR A 40 2.50 -9.62 7.39
C TYR A 40 1.87 -9.08 8.69
N PRO A 41 2.13 -9.71 9.86
CA PRO A 41 1.50 -9.32 11.12
C PRO A 41 1.69 -7.84 11.50
N MET A 42 2.76 -7.21 11.02
CA MET A 42 3.03 -5.79 11.29
C MET A 42 1.97 -4.87 10.70
N VAL A 43 1.31 -5.26 9.61
CA VAL A 43 0.25 -4.49 8.93
C VAL A 43 -0.99 -4.33 9.83
N ARG A 44 -1.22 -5.26 10.77
CA ARG A 44 -2.37 -5.23 11.70
C ARG A 44 -2.43 -3.98 12.58
N PHE A 45 -1.31 -3.29 12.75
CA PHE A 45 -1.19 -2.10 13.59
C PHE A 45 -1.11 -0.82 12.75
N THR A 46 -1.45 -0.90 11.47
CA THR A 46 -1.30 0.19 10.50
C THR A 46 -2.64 0.46 9.85
N SER A 47 -2.89 1.73 9.51
CA SER A 47 -4.02 2.15 8.69
C SER A 47 -3.47 2.80 7.44
N ILE A 48 -4.06 2.48 6.29
CA ILE A 48 -3.71 3.04 4.99
C ILE A 48 -4.94 3.77 4.49
N TYR A 49 -4.79 5.02 4.06
CA TYR A 49 -5.86 5.81 3.50
C TYR A 49 -5.62 6.05 2.00
N GLU A 50 -6.69 6.25 1.23
CA GLU A 50 -6.59 6.59 -0.21
C GLU A 50 -5.74 7.85 -0.45
N SER A 51 -5.76 8.79 0.49
CA SER A 51 -4.94 10.01 0.44
C SER A 51 -3.43 9.78 0.54
N ASP A 52 -3.02 8.61 1.04
CA ASP A 52 -1.61 8.25 1.18
C ASP A 52 -1.01 7.74 -0.14
N GLY A 53 -1.86 7.51 -1.15
CA GLY A 53 -1.47 7.04 -2.47
C GLY A 53 -0.66 8.10 -3.22
N ILE A 54 0.57 7.75 -3.59
CA ILE A 54 1.45 8.60 -4.38
C ILE A 54 1.54 8.00 -5.79
N LEU A 55 1.34 8.83 -6.81
CA LEU A 55 1.53 8.38 -8.18
C LEU A 55 3.01 8.03 -8.42
N SER A 56 3.26 6.83 -8.94
CA SER A 56 4.63 6.39 -9.22
C SER A 56 5.31 7.31 -10.23
N SER A 57 6.65 7.38 -10.16
CA SER A 57 7.46 8.23 -11.07
C SER A 57 7.22 7.94 -12.56
N CYS A 58 6.84 6.70 -12.89
CA CYS A 58 6.51 6.29 -14.26
C CYS A 58 5.03 6.50 -14.63
N GLY A 59 4.19 6.93 -13.68
CA GLY A 59 2.78 7.24 -13.89
C GLY A 59 1.87 6.03 -14.16
N ARG A 60 2.33 4.81 -13.84
CA ARG A 60 1.60 3.57 -14.17
C ARG A 60 0.77 2.98 -13.03
N TYR A 61 1.10 3.31 -11.80
CA TYR A 61 0.49 2.72 -10.61
C TYR A 61 0.57 3.70 -9.43
N MET A 62 -0.32 3.51 -8.45
CA MET A 62 -0.31 4.22 -7.18
C MET A 62 0.51 3.43 -6.15
N GLU A 63 1.42 4.12 -5.48
CA GLU A 63 2.29 3.58 -4.43
C GLU A 63 1.73 3.95 -3.05
N TYR A 64 1.53 2.94 -2.21
CA TYR A 64 1.11 3.08 -0.82
C TYR A 64 2.23 2.60 0.10
N THR A 65 2.77 3.50 0.92
CA THR A 65 3.81 3.13 1.89
C THR A 65 3.18 2.69 3.21
N ILE A 66 3.36 1.41 3.55
CA ILE A 66 2.89 0.86 4.82
C ILE A 66 3.85 1.26 5.94
N GLN A 67 3.37 2.09 6.85
CA GLN A 67 4.16 2.56 7.99
C GLN A 67 4.27 1.47 9.05
N VAL A 68 5.47 0.91 9.21
CA VAL A 68 5.73 -0.12 10.22
C VAL A 68 5.93 0.56 11.59
N PRO A 69 5.35 0.04 12.68
CA PRO A 69 5.60 0.59 14.01
C PRO A 69 7.11 0.63 14.30
N PRO A 70 7.63 1.71 14.88
CA PRO A 70 9.04 1.78 15.22
C PRO A 70 9.38 0.68 16.23
N VAL A 71 10.49 -0.01 16.01
CA VAL A 71 11.03 -0.96 16.99
C VAL A 71 11.39 -0.18 18.26
N LYS A 72 10.90 -0.64 19.41
CA LYS A 72 11.28 -0.04 20.70
C LYS A 72 12.77 -0.27 20.92
N THR A 73 13.58 0.77 20.73
CA THR A 73 14.97 0.77 21.17
C THR A 73 15.00 1.23 22.62
N ASN A 74 14.94 0.29 23.57
CA ASN A 74 15.31 0.61 24.94
C ASN A 74 16.83 0.76 24.95
N GLY A 75 17.31 1.99 25.11
CA GLY A 75 18.71 2.28 25.43
C GLY A 75 19.06 1.82 26.84
#